data_AF-A0A382FL34-F1
#
_entry.id   AF-A0A382FL34-F1
#
_cell.length_a   1.000
_cell.length_b   1.000
_cell.length_c   1.000
_cell.angle_alpha   90.00
_cell.angle_beta   90.00
_cell.angle_gamma   90.00
#
_symmetry.space_group_name_H-M   'P 1'
#
loop_
_entity.id
_entity.type
_entity.pdbx_description
1 polymer ?
#
loop_
_entity_poly.entity_id
_entity_poly.type
_entity_poly.pdbx_seq_one_letter_code
_entity_poly.pdbx_strand_id
1 'polypeptide(L)' 'MLIGVPKEIKVHEYRVSVPPAGVRELVNNGHQVMVQQDAAEEIGMHNEDYERAGAELVETPEEIFER' A
#
# COMPACT_ATOMS: atom_id res chain seq x y z
N MET A 1 -1.37 -5.95 13.89
CA MET A 1 -1.49 -4.46 13.89
C MET A 1 -1.98 -4.03 12.52
N LEU A 2 -2.59 -2.83 12.43
CA LEU A 2 -2.97 -2.21 11.16
C LEU A 2 -1.82 -1.35 10.63
N ILE A 3 -1.47 -1.47 9.35
CA ILE A 3 -0.38 -0.75 8.70
C ILE A 3 -0.93 -0.07 7.46
N GLY A 4 -0.71 1.24 7.34
CA GLY A 4 -1.17 2.06 6.22
C GLY A 4 -0.06 2.45 5.26
N VAL A 5 -0.31 2.36 3.96
CA VAL A 5 0.58 2.79 2.88
C VAL A 5 -0.15 3.79 1.98
N PRO A 6 -0.14 5.09 2.32
CA PRO A 6 -0.69 6.12 1.45
C PRO A 6 0.22 6.34 0.22
N LYS A 7 -0.36 6.92 -0.83
CA LYS A 7 0.38 7.39 -1.99
C LYS A 7 1.19 8.63 -1.63
N GLU A 8 2.44 8.68 -2.10
CA GLU A 8 3.27 9.86 -1.93
C GLU A 8 2.73 11.04 -2.76
N ILE A 9 2.65 12.21 -2.13
CA ILE A 9 2.10 13.44 -2.74
C ILE A 9 3.18 14.43 -3.16
N LYS A 10 4.44 14.16 -2.79
CA LYS A 10 5.54 15.08 -3.05
C LYS A 10 5.89 15.05 -4.54
N VAL A 11 6.08 16.23 -5.12
CA VAL A 11 6.47 16.36 -6.54
C VAL A 11 7.79 15.61 -6.78
N HIS A 12 7.80 14.77 -7.82
CA HIS A 12 8.91 13.88 -8.17
C HIS A 12 9.27 12.82 -7.11
N GLU A 13 8.32 12.46 -6.25
CA GLU A 13 8.44 11.28 -5.40
C GLU A 13 7.65 10.12 -6.02
N TYR A 14 8.38 9.09 -6.45
CA TYR A 14 7.81 7.91 -7.12
C TYR A 14 7.96 6.65 -6.27
N ARG A 15 8.63 6.75 -5.12
CA ARG A 15 8.82 5.61 -4.21
C ARG A 15 7.52 5.34 -3.46
N VAL A 16 7.45 4.12 -2.93
CA VAL A 16 6.40 3.68 -2.01
C VAL A 16 7.08 3.12 -0.77
N SER A 17 6.45 3.27 0.40
CA SER A 17 7.04 2.83 1.67
C SER A 17 7.18 1.30 1.77
N VAL A 18 6.26 0.54 1.16
CA VAL A 18 6.25 -0.92 1.19
C VAL A 18 5.91 -1.49 -0.20
N PRO A 19 6.79 -2.30 -0.82
CA PRO A 19 6.48 -3.01 -2.06
C PRO A 19 5.61 -4.26 -1.80
N PRO A 20 4.94 -4.84 -2.81
CA PRO A 20 4.07 -6.02 -2.63
C PRO A 20 4.72 -7.21 -1.92
N ALA A 21 6.03 -7.43 -2.14
CA ALA A 21 6.76 -8.47 -1.42
C ALA A 21 6.80 -8.22 0.10
N GLY A 22 6.98 -6.97 0.52
CA GLY A 22 6.96 -6.58 1.94
C GLY A 22 5.56 -6.65 2.54
N VAL A 23 4.54 -6.28 1.76
CA VAL A 23 3.12 -6.45 2.17
C VAL A 23 2.83 -7.90 2.50
N ARG A 24 3.20 -8.83 1.61
CA ARG A 24 3.01 -10.27 1.84
C ARG A 24 3.68 -10.75 3.11
N GLU A 25 4.89 -10.30 3.42
CA GLU A 25 5.57 -10.67 4.67
C GLU A 25 4.84 -10.11 5.90
N LEU A 26 4.36 -8.86 5.85
CA LEU A 26 3.58 -8.26 6.93
C LEU A 26 2.28 -9.04 7.17
N VAL A 27 1.56 -9.38 6.10
CA VAL A 27 0.34 -10.18 6.15
C VAL A 27 0.61 -11.57 6.72
N ASN A 28 1.68 -12.26 6.26
CA ASN A 28 2.08 -13.57 6.78
C ASN A 28 2.42 -13.54 8.28
N ASN A 29 2.92 -12.41 8.78
CA ASN A 29 3.19 -12.20 10.20
C ASN A 29 1.94 -11.77 11.01
N GLY A 30 0.74 -11.78 10.40
CA GLY A 30 -0.53 -11.49 11.07
C GLY A 30 -0.87 -10.01 11.16
N HIS A 31 -0.22 -9.14 10.39
CA HIS A 31 -0.59 -7.74 10.26
C HIS A 31 -1.65 -7.55 9.17
N GLN A 32 -2.48 -6.52 9.32
CA GLN A 32 -3.37 -6.06 8.26
C GLN A 32 -2.69 -4.89 7.57
N VAL A 33 -2.71 -4.87 6.24
CA VAL A 33 -2.08 -3.83 5.44
C VAL A 33 -3.13 -3.17 4.57
N MET A 34 -3.23 -1.85 4.66
CA MET A 34 -4.04 -1.02 3.79
C MET A 34 -3.13 -0.25 2.84
N VAL A 35 -3.46 -0.21 1.56
CA VAL A 35 -2.68 0.50 0.55
C VAL A 35 -3.62 1.39 -0.25
N GLN A 36 -3.25 2.65 -0.43
CA GLN A 36 -4.01 3.53 -1.32
C GLN A 36 -3.86 3.06 -2.77
N GLN A 37 -4.95 3.09 -3.53
CA GLN A 37 -4.92 2.79 -4.96
C GLN A 37 -3.87 3.64 -5.70
N ASP A 38 -3.19 3.01 -6.64
CA ASP A 38 -2.17 3.60 -7.51
C ASP A 38 -1.00 4.24 -6.74
N ALA A 39 -0.70 3.78 -5.52
CA ALA A 39 0.39 4.28 -4.68
C ALA A 39 1.78 4.02 -5.29
N ALA A 40 1.91 3.00 -6.14
CA ALA A 40 3.17 2.59 -6.76
C ALA A 40 3.06 2.37 -8.27
N GLU A 41 1.99 2.88 -8.90
CA GLU A 41 1.70 2.69 -10.32
C GLU A 41 2.84 3.18 -11.21
N GLU A 42 3.44 4.33 -10.87
CA GLU A 42 4.52 4.94 -11.67
C GLU A 42 5.84 4.16 -11.65
N ILE A 43 5.99 3.20 -10.73
CA ILE A 43 7.15 2.31 -10.67
C ILE A 43 6.82 0.86 -11.06
N GLY A 44 5.65 0.63 -11.68
CA GLY A 44 5.25 -0.65 -12.25
C GLY A 44 4.82 -1.68 -11.21
N MET A 45 4.33 -1.24 -10.06
CA MET A 45 3.68 -2.10 -9.06
C MET A 45 2.20 -1.75 -9.03
N HIS A 46 1.38 -2.61 -9.62
CA HIS A 46 -0.03 -2.33 -9.84
C HIS A 46 -0.88 -2.74 -8.63
N ASN A 47 -2.10 -2.23 -8.58
CA ASN A 47 -3.08 -2.53 -7.53
C ASN A 47 -3.27 -4.04 -7.33
N GLU A 48 -3.32 -4.81 -8.42
CA GLU A 48 -3.50 -6.27 -8.37
C GLU A 48 -2.32 -6.99 -7.71
N ASP A 49 -1.10 -6.44 -7.77
CA ASP A 49 0.06 -7.00 -7.08
C ASP A 49 -0.08 -6.86 -5.55
N TYR A 50 -0.65 -5.73 -5.10
CA TYR A 50 -0.92 -5.48 -3.69
C TYR A 50 -2.08 -6.32 -3.17
N GLU A 51 -3.18 -6.45 -3.92
CA GLU A 51 -4.29 -7.34 -3.56
C GLU A 51 -3.84 -8.79 -3.46
N ARG A 52 -3.04 -9.27 -4.44
CA ARG A 52 -2.46 -10.62 -4.42
C ARG A 52 -1.49 -10.84 -3.25
N ALA A 53 -0.85 -9.77 -2.77
CA ALA A 53 -0.01 -9.81 -1.58
C ALA A 53 -0.82 -9.82 -0.27
N GLY A 54 -2.13 -9.59 -0.33
CA GLY A 54 -3.05 -9.61 0.80
C GLY A 54 -3.34 -8.25 1.42
N ALA A 55 -3.05 -7.15 0.72
CA ALA A 55 -3.46 -5.81 1.16
C ALA A 55 -4.95 -5.56 0.88
N GLU A 56 -5.57 -4.74 1.75
CA GLU A 56 -6.82 -4.04 1.48
C GLU A 56 -6.51 -2.77 0.68
N LEU A 57 -7.11 -2.61 -0.50
CA LEU A 57 -7.01 -1.36 -1.25
C LEU A 57 -8.05 -0.36 -0.79
N VAL A 58 -7.64 0.91 -0.66
CA VAL A 58 -8.53 2.03 -0.33
C VAL A 58 -8.39 3.16 -1.33
N GLU A 59 -9.45 3.95 -1.50
CA GLU A 59 -9.49 5.02 -2.51
C GLU A 59 -8.72 6.26 -2.04
N THR A 60 -8.82 6.57 -0.74
CA THR A 60 -8.33 7.83 -0.20
C THR A 60 -7.28 7.64 0.90
N PRO A 61 -6.32 8.56 1.05
CA PRO A 61 -5.39 8.54 2.17
C PRO A 61 -6.10 8.77 3.51
N GLU A 62 -7.21 9.50 3.53
CA GLU A 62 -8.03 9.75 4.72
C GLU A 62 -8.51 8.43 5.37
N GLU A 63 -8.98 7.47 4.56
CA GLU A 63 -9.39 6.14 5.04
C GLU A 63 -8.26 5.40 5.78
N ILE A 64 -7.00 5.64 5.41
CA ILE A 64 -5.83 5.05 6.07
C ILE A 64 -5.56 5.75 7.40
N PHE A 65 -5.66 7.08 7.44
CA PHE A 65 -5.32 7.87 8.63
C PHE A 65 -6.41 7.88 9.70
N GLU A 66 -7.67 7.57 9.35
CA GLU A 66 -8.80 7.52 10.28
C GLU A 66 -8.94 6.20 11.06
N ARG A 67 -8.26 5.13 10.64
CA ARG A 67 -8.29 3.82 11.30
C ARG A 67 -7.11 3.60 12.24
#